data_AF-A0A3B8V3G4-F1
#
_entry.id   AF-A0A3B8V3G4-F1
#
_cell.length_a   1.000
_cell.length_b   1.000
_cell.length_c   1.000
_cell.angle_alpha   90.00
_cell.angle_beta   90.00
_cell.angle_gamma   90.00
#
_symmetry.space_group_name_H-M   'P 1'
#
loop_
_entity.id
_entity.type
_entity.pdbx_description
1 polymer ?
#
loop_
_entity_poly.entity_id
_entity_poly.type
_entity_poly.pdbx_seq_one_letter_code
_entity_poly.pdbx_strand_id
1 'polypeptide(L)' 'AAVVPKVIPLGSVLVIEGDDLPPTVVVAVDIGGAIRARRIDLYLGAGTDSLREAGRLKADLRVSILEPALRDR' A
#
# COMPACT_ATOMS: atom_id res chain seq x y z
N ALA A 1 4.55 1.29 0.77
CA ALA A 1 3.72 1.66 -0.38
C ALA A 1 3.90 3.13 -0.70
N ALA A 2 3.91 3.49 -1.98
CA ALA A 2 3.83 4.88 -2.40
C ALA A 2 2.36 5.30 -2.49
N VAL A 3 2.03 6.50 -1.99
CA VAL A 3 0.64 6.97 -1.85
C VAL A 3 0.50 8.45 -2.24
N VAL A 4 -0.74 8.93 -2.27
CA VAL A 4 -1.03 10.38 -2.29
C VAL A 4 -1.18 10.88 -0.84
N PRO A 5 -0.25 11.69 -0.30
CA PRO A 5 -0.24 12.09 1.12
C PRO A 5 -1.51 12.80 1.60
N LYS A 6 -2.20 13.49 0.68
CA LYS A 6 -3.47 14.18 0.97
C LYS A 6 -4.65 13.22 1.19
N VAL A 7 -4.52 11.96 0.77
CA VAL A 7 -5.55 10.92 0.87
C VAL A 7 -5.16 9.90 1.95
N ILE A 8 -3.90 9.46 1.93
CA ILE A 8 -3.33 8.55 2.92
C ILE A 8 -2.08 9.24 3.49
N PRO A 9 -2.09 9.65 4.77
CA PRO A 9 -0.91 10.25 5.39
C PRO A 9 0.32 9.34 5.32
N LEU A 10 1.50 9.95 5.15
CA LEU A 10 2.76 9.20 5.29
C LEU A 10 2.91 8.72 6.73
N GLY A 11 3.47 7.52 6.89
CA GLY A 11 3.58 6.81 8.15
C GLY A 11 2.35 5.98 8.52
N SER A 12 1.22 6.13 7.82
CA SER A 12 0.05 5.27 8.06
C SER A 12 0.37 3.80 7.83
N VAL A 13 -0.06 2.96 8.76
CA VAL A 13 -0.09 1.50 8.59
C VAL A 13 -1.37 1.16 7.85
N LEU A 14 -1.26 0.39 6.77
CA LEU A 14 -2.36 0.03 5.89
C LEU A 14 -2.56 -1.47 5.90
N VAL A 15 -3.80 -1.91 5.87
CA VAL A 15 -4.18 -3.25 5.42
C VAL A 15 -4.65 -3.12 3.98
N ILE A 16 -4.07 -3.92 3.11
CA ILE A 16 -4.49 -4.08 1.71
C ILE A 16 -5.12 -5.46 1.52
N GLU A 17 -6.25 -5.49 0.84
CA GLU A 17 -7.00 -6.70 0.52
C GLU A 17 -7.39 -6.65 -0.96
N GLY A 18 -7.29 -7.79 -1.65
CA GLY A 18 -7.73 -7.95 -3.03
C GLY A 18 -8.08 -9.40 -3.30
N ASP A 19 -8.77 -9.66 -4.41
CA ASP A 19 -9.30 -11.00 -4.72
C ASP A 19 -8.19 -12.08 -4.77
N ASP A 20 -6.99 -11.70 -5.23
CA ASP A 20 -5.84 -12.60 -5.39
C ASP A 20 -4.69 -12.30 -4.42
N LEU A 21 -4.91 -11.46 -3.40
CA LEU A 21 -3.88 -11.07 -2.44
C LEU A 21 -4.34 -11.34 -1.00
N PRO A 22 -3.61 -12.16 -0.22
CA PRO A 22 -3.93 -12.28 1.21
C PRO A 22 -3.83 -10.91 1.89
N PRO A 23 -4.65 -10.65 2.93
CA PRO A 23 -4.58 -9.40 3.67
C PRO A 23 -3.15 -9.11 4.10
N THR A 24 -2.60 -8.01 3.59
CA THR A 24 -1.18 -7.68 3.77
C THR A 24 -1.06 -6.34 4.48
N VAL A 25 -0.19 -6.29 5.48
CA VAL A 25 0.12 -5.05 6.19
C VAL A 25 1.28 -4.35 5.50
N VAL A 26 1.09 -3.08 5.13
CA VAL A 26 2.12 -2.24 4.52
C VAL A 26 2.18 -0.88 5.22
N VAL A 27 3.29 -0.16 5.07
CA VAL A 27 3.43 1.21 5.59
C VAL A 27 3.52 2.19 4.42
N ALA A 28 2.80 3.31 4.51
CA ALA A 28 2.89 4.42 3.56
C ALA A 28 4.18 5.21 3.80
N VAL A 29 5.24 4.90 3.07
CA VAL A 29 6.59 5.48 3.30
C VAL A 29 7.12 6.28 2.12
N ASP A 30 6.39 6.32 1.01
CA ASP A 30 6.87 6.91 -0.23
C ASP A 30 5.76 7.64 -1.01
N ILE A 31 6.18 8.41 -2.02
CA ILE A 31 5.32 9.14 -2.96
C ILE A 31 5.83 8.95 -4.39
N GLY A 32 4.95 9.10 -5.38
CA GLY A 32 5.35 9.02 -6.79
C GLY A 32 4.47 9.89 -7.69
N GLY A 33 5.07 10.53 -8.70
CA GLY A 33 4.34 11.46 -9.59
C GLY A 33 3.22 10.81 -10.41
N ALA A 34 3.30 9.49 -10.62
CA ALA A 34 2.27 8.68 -11.28
C ALA A 34 1.20 8.13 -10.31
N ILE A 35 1.41 8.26 -9.00
CA ILE A 35 0.50 7.81 -7.96
C ILE A 35 -0.43 8.98 -7.65
N ARG A 36 -1.66 8.91 -8.15
CA ARG A 36 -2.65 9.99 -8.12
C ARG A 36 -4.01 9.47 -7.70
N ALA A 37 -4.83 10.36 -7.12
CA ALA A 37 -6.17 10.05 -6.61
C ALA A 37 -6.16 8.84 -5.66
N ARG A 38 -6.83 7.74 -6.04
CA ARG A 38 -6.99 6.52 -5.22
C ARG A 38 -6.04 5.39 -5.62
N ARG A 39 -4.92 5.71 -6.29
CA ARG A 39 -3.87 4.75 -6.66
C ARG A 39 -2.85 4.63 -5.54
N ILE A 40 -2.33 3.42 -5.35
CA ILE A 40 -1.14 3.14 -4.55
C ILE A 40 -0.12 2.37 -5.38
N ASP A 41 1.15 2.39 -4.96
CA ASP A 41 2.20 1.53 -5.49
C ASP A 41 2.77 0.63 -4.40
N LEU A 42 2.93 -0.66 -4.70
CA LEU A 42 3.48 -1.63 -3.76
C LEU A 42 4.93 -1.90 -4.11
N TYR A 43 5.81 -1.64 -3.15
CA TYR A 43 7.19 -2.07 -3.24
C TYR A 43 7.28 -3.55 -2.88
N LEU A 44 7.57 -4.40 -3.89
CA LEU A 44 7.65 -5.86 -3.73
C LEU A 44 9.07 -6.37 -3.44
N GLY A 45 10.05 -5.47 -3.33
CA GLY A 45 11.45 -5.80 -3.13
C GLY A 45 12.33 -5.39 -4.31
N ALA A 46 13.58 -5.87 -4.31
CA ALA A 46 14.57 -5.60 -5.35
C ALA A 46 14.88 -6.86 -6.17
N GLY A 47 15.53 -6.69 -7.33
CA GLY A 47 15.93 -7.78 -8.21
C GLY A 47 14.93 -8.08 -9.32
N THR A 48 15.32 -8.98 -10.23
CA THR A 48 14.58 -9.28 -11.47
C THR A 48 13.21 -9.89 -11.23
N ASP A 49 13.05 -10.71 -10.20
CA ASP A 49 11.78 -11.38 -9.92
C ASP A 49 10.76 -10.37 -9.35
N SER A 50 11.18 -9.55 -8.38
CA SER A 50 10.39 -8.44 -7.84
C SER A 50 9.97 -7.45 -8.93
N LEU A 51 10.87 -7.12 -9.86
CA LEU A 51 10.55 -6.26 -11.01
C LEU A 51 9.52 -6.90 -11.95
N ARG A 52 9.65 -8.20 -12.24
CA ARG A 52 8.72 -8.92 -13.11
C ARG A 52 7.33 -8.98 -12.48
N GLU A 53 7.25 -9.23 -11.17
CA GLU A 53 6.00 -9.26 -10.43
C GLU A 53 5.35 -7.89 -10.39
N ALA A 54 6.10 -6.84 -10.03
CA ALA A 54 5.61 -5.47 -9.98
C ALA A 54 5.05 -5.00 -11.33
N GLY A 55 5.69 -5.37 -12.44
CA GLY A 55 5.23 -5.04 -13.79
C GLY A 55 3.90 -5.68 -14.19
N ARG A 56 3.46 -6.74 -13.51
CA ARG A 56 2.18 -7.44 -13.76
C ARG A 56 1.10 -7.02 -12.78
N LEU A 57 1.47 -6.41 -11.67
CA LEU A 57 0.54 -6.09 -10.60
C LEU A 57 -0.37 -4.92 -11.01
N LYS A 58 -1.59 -5.26 -11.39
CA LYS A 58 -2.70 -4.32 -11.58
C LYS A 58 -3.96 -4.99 -11.04
N ALA A 59 -4.34 -4.61 -9.84
CA ALA A 59 -5.48 -5.17 -9.13
C ALA A 59 -6.32 -4.04 -8.51
N ASP A 60 -7.62 -4.29 -8.43
CA ASP A 60 -8.50 -3.49 -7.58
C ASP A 60 -8.32 -3.96 -6.14
N LEU A 61 -8.05 -3.01 -5.24
CA LEU A 61 -7.75 -3.29 -3.83
C LEU A 61 -8.69 -2.52 -2.93
N ARG A 62 -9.07 -3.14 -1.81
CA ARG A 62 -9.55 -2.44 -0.63
C ARG A 62 -8.37 -2.04 0.23
N VAL A 63 -8.36 -0.79 0.67
CA VAL A 63 -7.31 -0.23 1.51
C VAL A 63 -7.94 0.36 2.76
N SER A 64 -7.45 -0.06 3.92
CA SER A 64 -7.86 0.47 5.23
C SER A 64 -6.65 0.97 5.99
N ILE A 65 -6.77 2.14 6.65
CA ILE A 65 -5.76 2.63 7.58
C ILE A 65 -5.99 1.94 8.92
N LEU A 66 -4.96 1.30 9.48
CA LEU A 66 -4.98 0.79 10.84
C LEU A 66 -4.71 1.93 11.81
N GLU A 67 -5.67 2.14 12.71
CA GLU A 67 -5.51 3.07 13.83
C GLU A 67 -5.17 2.27 15.10
N PRO A 68 -4.26 2.76 15.95
CA PRO A 68 -4.00 2.14 17.24
C PRO A 68 -5.29 2.06 18.05
N ALA A 69 -5.66 0.87 18.50
CA ALA A 69 -6.69 0.74 19.51
C ALA A 69 -6.19 1.43 20.79
N LEU A 70 -6.97 2.37 21.32
CA LEU A 70 -6.73 2.90 22.65
C LEU A 70 -6.80 1.72 23.62
N ARG A 71 -5.71 1.46 24.34
CA ARG A 71 -5.76 0.50 25.45
C ARG A 71 -6.52 1.18 26.57
N ASP A 72 -7.61 0.56 27.01
CA ASP A 72 -8.19 0.86 28.31
C ASP A 72 -7.09 0.65 29.36
N ARG A 73 -6.81 1.70 30.15
CA ARG A 73 -5.80 1.69 31.20
C ARG A 73 -6.28 0.90 32.41
#